data_AF-A0A4U9Y0D8-F1
#
_entry.id   AF-A0A4U9Y0D8-F1
#
_cell.length_a   1.000
_cell.length_b   1.000
_cell.length_c   1.000
_cell.angle_alpha   90.00
_cell.angle_beta   90.00
_cell.angle_gamma   90.00
#
_symmetry.space_group_name_H-M   'P 1'
#
loop_
_entity.id
_entity.type
_entity.pdbx_description
1 polymer ?
#
loop_
_entity_poly.entity_id
_entity_poly.type
_entity_poly.pdbx_seq_one_letter_code
_entity_poly.pdbx_strand_id
1 'polypeptide(L)'
;MATREGIYVGGHEIVERYVGSRLVWERWVFVKQIDISEEVSISGGSGLTVSLEKERTGYGYSTGRWGNGKLIIAGRTTLVKSATAEIYTNSWNNRTYYKVTLEFYNSTDKDQFLSSRNYRGLQFYSKEKKR
;
A
#
# COMPACT_ATOMS: atom_id res chain seq x y z
N MET A 1 -14.52 -16.15 -11.64
CA MET A 1 -14.02 -16.96 -10.51
C MET A 1 -13.41 -16.00 -9.50
N ALA A 2 -13.87 -16.01 -8.24
CA ALA A 2 -13.29 -15.20 -7.18
C ALA A 2 -12.46 -16.11 -6.26
N THR A 3 -11.15 -15.95 -6.25
CA THR A 3 -10.27 -16.58 -5.26
C THR A 3 -10.61 -15.99 -3.89
N ARG A 4 -11.24 -16.77 -3.01
CA ARG A 4 -11.60 -16.34 -1.66
C ARG A 4 -10.36 -16.42 -0.75
N GLU A 5 -9.77 -15.28 -0.42
CA GLU A 5 -8.71 -15.19 0.59
C GLU A 5 -9.33 -15.29 2.00
N GLY A 6 -9.36 -16.48 2.61
CA GLY A 6 -9.88 -16.68 3.98
C GLY A 6 -9.74 -18.11 4.51
N ILE A 7 -9.71 -18.28 5.85
CA ILE A 7 -9.81 -19.58 6.51
C ILE A 7 -11.29 -19.84 6.80
N TYR A 8 -11.78 -21.03 6.44
CA TYR A 8 -13.18 -21.41 6.63
C TYR A 8 -13.28 -22.65 7.54
N VAL A 9 -14.24 -22.66 8.45
CA VAL A 9 -14.58 -23.82 9.29
C VAL A 9 -16.10 -24.00 9.29
N GLY A 10 -16.57 -25.19 8.91
CA GLY A 10 -18.00 -25.50 8.86
C GLY A 10 -18.80 -24.63 7.86
N GLY A 11 -18.16 -24.11 6.80
CA GLY A 11 -18.79 -23.20 5.83
C GLY A 11 -18.87 -21.74 6.29
N HIS A 12 -18.46 -21.43 7.51
CA HIS A 12 -18.35 -20.07 8.02
C HIS A 12 -16.93 -19.54 7.85
N GLU A 13 -16.81 -18.31 7.38
CA GLU A 13 -15.54 -17.61 7.30
C GLU A 13 -15.07 -17.25 8.71
N ILE A 14 -13.84 -17.64 9.04
CA ILE A 14 -13.21 -17.21 10.29
C ILE A 14 -12.82 -15.74 10.13
N VAL A 15 -13.23 -14.91 11.08
CA VAL A 15 -12.81 -13.49 11.18
C VAL A 15 -11.69 -13.33 12.20
N GLU A 16 -11.70 -14.11 13.28
CA GLU A 16 -10.64 -14.19 14.28
C GLU A 16 -10.51 -15.63 14.78
N ARG A 17 -9.30 -16.07 15.11
CA ARG A 17 -9.04 -17.38 15.72
C ARG A 17 -8.21 -17.18 16.98
N TYR A 18 -8.67 -17.80 18.05
CA TYR A 18 -7.96 -17.83 19.32
C TYR A 18 -7.48 -19.24 19.65
N VAL A 19 -6.36 -19.36 20.38
CA VAL A 19 -5.92 -20.58 21.05
C VAL A 19 -5.85 -20.26 22.53
N GLY A 20 -6.76 -20.83 23.32
CA GLY A 20 -7.06 -20.33 24.66
C GLY A 20 -7.57 -18.89 24.59
N SER A 21 -6.97 -17.99 25.36
CA SER A 21 -7.24 -16.55 25.33
C SER A 21 -6.39 -15.75 24.33
N ARG A 22 -5.47 -16.41 23.61
CA ARG A 22 -4.52 -15.73 22.71
C ARG A 22 -5.05 -15.68 21.27
N LEU A 23 -5.14 -14.48 20.70
CA LEU A 23 -5.42 -14.29 19.27
C LEU A 23 -4.24 -14.86 18.45
N VAL A 24 -4.51 -15.84 17.59
CA VAL A 24 -3.52 -16.50 16.72
C VAL A 24 -3.74 -16.22 15.24
N TRP A 25 -4.92 -15.72 14.86
CA TRP A 25 -5.22 -15.31 13.50
C TRP A 25 -6.34 -14.28 13.50
N GLU A 26 -6.26 -13.31 12.60
CA GLU A 26 -7.35 -12.36 12.35
C GLU A 26 -7.44 -12.08 10.86
N ARG A 27 -8.67 -11.86 10.40
CA ARG A 27 -8.97 -11.39 9.06
C ARG A 27 -8.49 -9.94 8.96
N TRP A 28 -7.69 -9.68 7.94
CA TRP A 28 -7.21 -8.33 7.68
C TRP A 28 -8.32 -7.56 6.97
N VAL A 29 -8.94 -6.61 7.68
CA VAL A 29 -9.78 -5.60 7.04
C VAL A 29 -8.86 -4.50 6.54
N PHE A 30 -8.97 -4.18 5.26
CA PHE A 30 -8.10 -3.24 4.57
C PHE A 30 -8.95 -2.05 4.08
N VAL A 31 -8.59 -0.84 4.52
CA VAL A 31 -9.26 0.40 4.09
C VAL A 31 -8.41 1.05 3.00
N LYS A 32 -9.02 1.35 1.85
CA LYS A 32 -8.35 2.05 0.74
C LYS A 32 -7.99 3.47 1.19
N GLN A 33 -6.71 3.82 1.09
CA GLN A 33 -6.20 5.14 1.44
C GLN A 33 -5.72 5.91 0.21
N ILE A 34 -5.13 5.19 -0.75
CA ILE A 34 -4.55 5.77 -1.96
C ILE A 34 -5.12 5.02 -3.17
N ASP A 35 -5.54 5.76 -4.19
CA ASP A 35 -6.01 5.24 -5.47
C ASP A 35 -5.55 6.17 -6.60
N ILE A 36 -4.55 5.73 -7.35
CA ILE A 36 -4.00 6.43 -8.49
C ILE A 36 -4.09 5.48 -9.69
N SER A 37 -5.01 5.74 -10.61
CA SER A 37 -5.15 4.94 -11.83
C SER A 37 -4.05 5.17 -12.87
N GLU A 38 -3.38 6.32 -12.78
CA GLU A 38 -2.36 6.75 -13.73
C GLU A 38 -0.99 6.13 -13.45
N GLU A 39 -0.04 6.44 -14.33
CA GLU A 39 1.36 6.07 -14.13
C GLU A 39 2.00 6.94 -13.05
N VAL A 40 2.79 6.32 -12.18
CA VAL A 40 3.66 7.00 -11.21
C VAL A 40 5.12 6.70 -11.53
N SER A 41 6.00 7.64 -11.22
CA SER A 41 7.44 7.51 -11.41
C SER A 41 8.13 7.24 -10.10
N ILE A 42 9.20 6.45 -10.10
CA ILE A 42 10.09 6.37 -8.94
C ILE A 42 10.84 7.69 -8.82
N SER A 43 10.76 8.32 -7.65
CA SER A 43 11.46 9.58 -7.37
C SER A 43 12.54 9.47 -6.30
N GLY A 44 12.66 8.30 -5.67
CA GLY A 44 13.74 8.04 -4.74
C GLY A 44 13.50 6.80 -3.89
N GLY A 45 14.31 6.68 -2.84
CA GLY A 45 14.23 5.61 -1.87
C GLY A 45 15.59 5.34 -1.23
N SER A 46 15.59 4.88 0.01
CA SER A 46 16.78 4.49 0.76
C SER A 46 16.47 3.32 1.69
N GLY A 47 17.44 2.44 1.93
CA GLY A 47 17.23 1.23 2.73
C GLY A 47 16.04 0.41 2.21
N LEU A 48 15.01 0.22 3.03
CA LEU A 48 13.77 -0.49 2.67
C LEU A 48 12.67 0.40 2.09
N THR A 49 12.95 1.67 1.80
CA THR A 49 11.96 2.60 1.27
C THR A 49 12.06 2.78 -0.24
N VAL A 50 10.91 3.07 -0.86
CA VAL A 50 10.77 3.52 -2.26
C VAL A 50 9.75 4.66 -2.29
N SER A 51 10.10 5.76 -2.96
CA SER A 51 9.21 6.89 -3.20
C SER A 51 8.72 6.87 -4.64
N LEU A 52 7.41 7.01 -4.79
CA LEU A 52 6.71 7.12 -6.05
C LEU A 52 6.04 8.48 -6.11
N GLU A 53 6.01 9.11 -7.27
CA GLU A 53 5.32 10.38 -7.43
C GLU A 53 4.62 10.50 -8.77
N LYS A 54 3.64 11.39 -8.80
CA LYS A 54 3.06 11.92 -10.02
C LYS A 54 2.77 13.39 -9.87
N GLU A 55 2.77 14.09 -11.00
CA GLU A 55 2.30 15.47 -11.04
C GLU A 55 0.82 15.54 -10.62
N ARG A 56 0.49 16.44 -9.71
CA ARG A 56 -0.84 16.59 -9.15
C ARG A 56 -1.69 17.46 -10.07
N THR A 57 -2.64 16.86 -10.75
CA THR A 57 -3.57 17.53 -11.69
C THR A 57 -4.96 17.81 -11.10
N GLY A 58 -5.16 17.61 -9.79
CA GLY A 58 -6.48 17.77 -9.15
C GLY A 58 -6.48 17.77 -7.61
N TYR A 59 -7.67 17.68 -7.02
CA TYR A 59 -7.89 17.65 -5.57
C TYR A 59 -8.36 16.26 -5.10
N GLY A 60 -8.35 16.00 -3.78
CA GLY A 60 -8.85 14.75 -3.20
C GLY A 60 -7.81 13.66 -2.93
N TYR A 61 -6.52 13.99 -2.94
CA TYR A 61 -5.46 13.07 -2.54
C TYR A 61 -5.38 12.99 -1.01
N SER A 62 -5.55 11.80 -0.45
CA SER A 62 -5.34 11.55 0.98
C SER A 62 -3.87 11.73 1.34
N THR A 63 -3.56 12.54 2.34
CA THR A 63 -2.20 12.67 2.87
C THR A 63 -2.14 12.12 4.29
N GLY A 64 -0.97 11.61 4.69
CA GLY A 64 -0.77 11.07 6.03
C GLY A 64 0.17 9.87 6.03
N ARG A 65 0.30 9.27 7.21
CA ARG A 65 1.08 8.04 7.41
C ARG A 65 0.16 6.93 7.86
N TRP A 66 0.20 5.83 7.13
CA TRP A 66 -0.49 4.60 7.47
C TRP A 66 0.52 3.51 7.77
N GLY A 67 0.15 2.63 8.70
CA GLY A 67 0.96 1.47 9.06
C GLY A 67 0.92 0.40 7.98
N ASN A 68 1.11 -0.84 8.43
CA ASN A 68 1.12 -2.02 7.61
C ASN A 68 -0.12 -2.11 6.72
N GLY A 69 0.10 -2.50 5.46
CA GLY A 69 -0.94 -2.44 4.45
C GLY A 69 -0.62 -3.27 3.21
N LYS A 70 -1.61 -3.33 2.33
CA LYS A 70 -1.55 -4.01 1.05
C LYS A 70 -1.34 -2.96 -0.04
N LEU A 71 -0.25 -3.11 -0.78
CA LEU A 71 0.05 -2.36 -1.99
C LEU A 71 -0.41 -3.17 -3.20
N ILE A 72 -1.12 -2.52 -4.12
CA ILE A 72 -1.44 -3.06 -5.44
C ILE A 72 -0.88 -2.09 -6.46
N ILE A 73 -0.09 -2.58 -7.42
CA ILE A 73 0.38 -1.78 -8.55
C ILE A 73 0.61 -2.69 -9.75
N ALA A 74 0.23 -2.24 -10.96
CA ALA A 74 0.34 -3.03 -12.18
C ALA A 74 -0.23 -4.47 -12.06
N GLY A 75 -1.31 -4.62 -11.28
CA GLY A 75 -1.95 -5.92 -10.99
C GLY A 75 -1.21 -6.81 -9.98
N ARG A 76 -0.03 -6.40 -9.48
CA ARG A 76 0.73 -7.13 -8.46
C ARG A 76 0.33 -6.68 -7.07
N THR A 77 0.31 -7.61 -6.14
CA THR A 77 -0.02 -7.37 -4.73
C THR A 77 1.20 -7.63 -3.86
N THR A 78 1.56 -6.68 -3.00
CA THR A 78 2.70 -6.80 -2.06
C THR A 78 2.30 -6.22 -0.70
N LEU A 79 2.72 -6.86 0.39
CA LEU A 79 2.54 -6.30 1.73
C LEU A 79 3.68 -5.33 2.03
N VAL A 80 3.33 -4.17 2.58
CA VAL A 80 4.29 -3.14 2.98
C VAL A 80 4.10 -2.80 4.45
N LYS A 81 5.19 -2.41 5.10
CA LYS A 81 5.24 -2.07 6.52
C LYS A 81 4.61 -0.73 6.82
N SER A 82 4.76 0.24 5.92
CA SER A 82 4.07 1.52 6.01
C SER A 82 3.96 2.20 4.65
N ALA A 83 3.03 3.15 4.55
CA ALA A 83 2.93 4.09 3.45
C ALA A 83 2.77 5.51 4.01
N THR A 84 3.50 6.46 3.44
CA THR A 84 3.37 7.89 3.76
C THR A 84 3.07 8.64 2.48
N ALA A 85 2.00 9.43 2.47
CA ALA A 85 1.65 10.27 1.34
C ALA A 85 1.73 11.75 1.69
N GLU A 86 2.37 12.52 0.82
CA GLU A 86 2.59 13.95 0.96
C GLU A 86 2.37 14.68 -0.37
N ILE A 87 2.10 15.98 -0.26
CA ILE A 87 1.98 16.88 -1.40
C ILE A 87 3.07 17.92 -1.23
N TYR A 88 3.86 18.14 -2.27
CA TYR A 88 4.87 19.19 -2.28
C TYR A 88 4.89 19.91 -3.62
N THR A 89 5.33 21.17 -3.61
CA THR A 89 5.57 21.93 -4.84
C THR A 89 7.07 21.99 -5.08
N ASN A 90 7.50 21.52 -6.25
CA ASN A 90 8.89 21.55 -6.65
C ASN A 90 9.27 22.98 -7.04
N SER A 91 10.27 23.54 -6.36
CA SER A 91 10.71 24.92 -6.60
C SER A 91 11.37 25.13 -7.97
N TRP A 92 11.91 24.08 -8.58
CA TRP A 92 12.60 24.16 -9.88
C TRP A 92 11.63 24.40 -11.04
N ASN A 93 10.47 23.75 -11.03
CA ASN A 93 9.50 23.80 -12.13
C ASN A 93 8.14 24.35 -11.72
N ASN A 94 7.98 24.74 -10.44
CA ASN A 94 6.74 25.24 -9.83
C ASN A 94 5.53 24.29 -10.03
N ARG A 95 5.78 22.98 -10.15
CA ARG A 95 4.73 21.97 -10.25
C ARG A 95 4.50 21.30 -8.92
N THR A 96 3.24 21.01 -8.62
CA THR A 96 2.87 20.27 -7.42
C THR A 96 2.84 18.78 -7.72
N TYR A 97 3.41 17.98 -6.84
CA TYR A 97 3.47 16.53 -6.94
C TYR A 97 2.75 15.90 -5.75
N TYR A 98 2.16 14.74 -6.01
CA TYR A 98 1.70 13.83 -4.98
C TYR A 98 2.70 12.68 -4.89
N LYS A 99 3.29 12.51 -3.70
CA LYS A 99 4.37 11.55 -3.45
C LYS A 99 3.93 10.54 -2.41
N VAL A 100 4.17 9.27 -2.70
CA VAL A 100 3.89 8.14 -1.84
C VAL A 100 5.20 7.42 -1.55
N THR A 101 5.60 7.39 -0.28
CA THR A 101 6.76 6.65 0.19
C THR A 101 6.31 5.36 0.85
N LEU A 102 6.76 4.24 0.30
CA LEU A 102 6.48 2.89 0.76
C LEU A 102 7.68 2.36 1.54
N GLU A 103 7.44 1.70 2.67
CA GLU A 103 8.46 0.96 3.42
C GLU A 103 8.18 -0.54 3.32
N PHE A 104 9.10 -1.30 2.76
CA PHE A 104 9.00 -2.75 2.62
C PHE A 104 9.47 -3.47 3.90
N TYR A 105 9.01 -4.70 4.09
CA TYR A 105 9.44 -5.53 5.21
C TYR A 105 10.87 -6.06 5.07
N ASN A 106 11.30 -6.31 3.82
CA ASN A 106 12.61 -6.86 3.50
C ASN A 106 13.07 -6.36 2.11
N SER A 107 14.35 -6.57 1.80
CA SER A 107 14.96 -6.13 0.54
C SER A 107 14.43 -6.93 -0.65
N THR A 108 14.17 -8.24 -0.49
CA THR A 108 13.68 -9.09 -1.58
C THR A 108 12.36 -8.58 -2.18
N ASP A 109 11.38 -8.24 -1.34
CA ASP A 109 10.09 -7.70 -1.79
C ASP A 109 10.27 -6.34 -2.46
N LYS A 110 11.16 -5.50 -1.92
CA LYS A 110 11.50 -4.20 -2.52
C LYS A 110 12.14 -4.37 -3.90
N ASP A 111 13.11 -5.28 -4.03
CA ASP A 111 13.85 -5.49 -5.28
C ASP A 111 12.93 -6.09 -6.35
N GLN A 112 12.06 -7.03 -5.96
CA GLN A 112 11.01 -7.54 -6.84
C GLN A 112 10.05 -6.44 -7.28
N PHE A 113 9.64 -5.55 -6.37
CA PHE A 113 8.82 -4.39 -6.71
C PHE A 113 9.52 -3.50 -7.75
N LEU A 114 10.80 -3.17 -7.52
CA LEU A 114 11.59 -2.30 -8.41
C LEU A 114 11.85 -2.91 -9.80
N SER A 115 11.79 -4.23 -9.93
CA SER A 115 11.95 -4.93 -11.21
C SER A 115 10.76 -4.74 -12.18
N SER A 116 9.62 -4.25 -11.70
CA SER A 116 8.34 -4.24 -12.43
C SER A 116 8.35 -3.42 -13.72
N ARG A 117 9.19 -2.38 -13.83
CA ARG A 117 9.29 -1.41 -14.95
C ARG A 117 7.98 -0.71 -15.39
N ASN A 118 6.82 -1.12 -14.86
CA ASN A 118 5.51 -0.54 -15.07
C ASN A 118 4.87 -0.27 -13.71
N TYR A 119 4.50 0.99 -13.50
CA TYR A 119 3.96 1.50 -12.24
C TYR A 119 2.64 2.24 -12.48
N ARG A 120 1.70 1.62 -13.21
CA ARG A 120 0.33 2.11 -13.38
C ARG A 120 -0.63 1.49 -12.37
N GLY A 121 -1.62 2.26 -11.92
CA GLY A 121 -2.69 1.74 -11.07
C GLY A 121 -2.23 1.48 -9.62
N LEU A 122 -1.53 2.45 -9.01
CA LEU A 122 -1.13 2.37 -7.61
C LEU A 122 -2.36 2.47 -6.69
N GLN A 123 -2.59 1.43 -5.91
CA GLN A 123 -3.55 1.44 -4.81
C GLN A 123 -2.87 1.00 -3.53
N PHE A 124 -3.15 1.70 -2.44
CA PHE A 124 -2.70 1.29 -1.12
C PHE A 124 -3.88 1.20 -0.17
N TYR A 125 -3.92 0.08 0.55
CA TYR A 125 -4.91 -0.18 1.58
C TYR A 125 -4.21 -0.38 2.92
N SER A 126 -4.54 0.44 3.90
CA SER A 126 -4.03 0.27 5.26
C SER A 126 -4.81 -0.81 5.98
N LYS A 127 -4.15 -1.61 6.83
CA LYS A 127 -4.87 -2.46 7.77
C LYS A 127 -5.70 -1.59 8.72
N GLU A 128 -6.99 -1.87 8.84
CA GLU A 128 -7.85 -1.24 9.82
C GLU A 128 -7.40 -1.68 11.22
N LYS A 129 -7.05 -0.72 12.08
CA LYS A 129 -6.90 -1.01 13.51
C LYS A 129 -8.29 -1.02 14.10
N LYS A 130 -8.78 -2.19 14.54
CA LYS A 130 -9.94 -2.22 15.45
C LYS A 130 -9.59 -1.38 16.68
N ARG A 131 -10.45 -0.40 16.96
CA ARG A 131 -10.42 0.40 18.19
C ARG A 131 -10.81 -0.46 19.40
#